data_AF-A0A7C9CMS3-F1
#
_entry.id   AF-A0A7C9CMS3-F1
#
_cell.length_a   1.000
_cell.length_b   1.000
_cell.length_c   1.000
_cell.angle_alpha   90.00
_cell.angle_beta   90.00
_cell.angle_gamma   90.00
#
_symmetry.space_group_name_H-M   'P 1'
#
loop_
_entity.id
_entity.type
_entity.pdbx_description
1 polymer ?
#
loop_
_entity_poly.entity_id
_entity_poly.type
_entity_poly.pdbx_seq_one_letter_code
_entity_poly.pdbx_strand_id
1 'polypeptide(L)'
;FEENEVYAVDIVTSTGEGKPKMMDEKQTTIYKRAVDKNYHLKMKASRFIFSEINQKFPIMPFTARALEEKRARLGLVECVNHDLLQPYPVLHEKPGDYVAHIKFTVLLMPNGSDRITSHPLQELQPTKAVDDPEIKAWLALGTKTKKKGGGKKKKAKKGEKPEGEEVADAEPVDATVNGATS
;
A
#
# COMPACT_ATOMS: atom_id res chain seq x y z
N PHE A 1 1.98 17.32 9.10
CA PHE A 1 0.57 16.90 9.28
C PHE A 1 -0.31 18.14 9.29
N GLU A 2 -0.46 18.71 8.10
CA GLU A 2 -1.30 19.84 7.76
C GLU A 2 -2.39 19.36 6.79
N GLU A 3 -3.37 20.21 6.52
CA GLU A 3 -4.47 19.87 5.62
C GLU A 3 -3.99 19.84 4.16
N ASN A 4 -4.53 18.91 3.37
CA ASN A 4 -4.22 18.65 1.96
C ASN A 4 -2.81 18.05 1.71
N GLU A 5 -2.06 17.69 2.75
CA GLU A 5 -0.87 16.84 2.61
C GLU A 5 -1.23 15.38 2.23
N VAL A 6 -0.29 14.71 1.55
CA VAL A 6 -0.42 13.31 1.12
C VAL A 6 0.79 12.50 1.61
N TYR A 7 0.54 11.42 2.34
CA TYR A 7 1.57 10.57 2.94
C TYR A 7 1.50 9.14 2.43
N ALA A 8 2.66 8.56 2.10
CA ALA A 8 2.85 7.12 2.01
C ALA A 8 3.26 6.61 3.40
N VAL A 9 2.34 5.94 4.10
CA VAL A 9 2.60 5.26 5.37
C VAL A 9 3.25 3.90 5.06
N ASP A 10 4.40 3.67 5.66
CA ASP A 10 5.26 2.51 5.40
C ASP A 10 5.56 1.78 6.71
N ILE A 11 4.94 0.61 6.92
CA ILE A 11 5.04 -0.16 8.15
C ILE A 11 5.78 -1.46 7.85
N VAL A 12 7.01 -1.59 8.37
CA VAL A 12 7.84 -2.79 8.27
C VAL A 12 8.11 -3.31 9.68
N THR A 13 7.82 -4.58 9.93
CA THR A 13 8.05 -5.23 11.23
C THR A 13 8.75 -6.58 11.04
N SER A 14 9.61 -6.94 11.98
CA SER A 14 10.46 -8.13 11.96
C SER A 14 10.20 -9.00 13.19
N THR A 15 10.37 -10.32 13.09
CA THR A 15 10.44 -11.22 14.26
C THR A 15 11.81 -11.19 14.96
N GLY A 16 12.84 -10.68 14.27
CA GLY A 16 14.22 -10.65 14.70
C GLY A 16 14.61 -9.35 15.43
N GLU A 17 15.78 -8.79 15.09
CA GLU A 17 16.31 -7.59 15.77
C GLU A 17 15.77 -6.26 15.22
N GLY A 18 15.07 -6.25 14.08
CA GLY A 18 14.68 -5.02 13.39
C GLY A 18 15.87 -4.28 12.77
N LYS A 19 16.97 -4.97 12.51
CA LYS A 19 18.23 -4.41 11.99
C LYS A 19 18.65 -5.07 10.67
N PRO A 20 17.88 -4.88 9.60
CA PRO A 20 18.09 -5.58 8.35
C PRO A 20 19.38 -5.11 7.67
N LYS A 21 20.10 -6.03 7.03
CA LYS A 21 21.44 -5.82 6.46
C LYS A 21 21.42 -6.01 4.94
N MET A 22 22.35 -5.36 4.25
CA MET A 22 22.65 -5.71 2.86
C MET A 22 23.45 -7.01 2.81
N MET A 23 23.08 -7.91 1.91
CA MET A 23 23.74 -9.22 1.70
C MET A 23 24.69 -9.20 0.49
N ASP A 24 24.20 -8.70 -0.65
CA ASP A 24 24.98 -8.48 -1.88
C ASP A 24 24.50 -7.20 -2.56
N GLU A 25 25.41 -6.26 -2.80
CA GLU A 25 25.12 -4.99 -3.48
C GLU A 25 24.50 -5.21 -4.87
N LYS A 26 24.87 -6.30 -5.56
CA LYS A 26 24.39 -6.64 -6.92
C LYS A 26 22.90 -6.98 -6.98
N GLN A 27 22.26 -7.25 -5.85
CA GLN A 27 20.81 -7.44 -5.77
C GLN A 27 20.06 -6.10 -5.88
N THR A 28 20.73 -4.98 -5.63
CA THR A 28 20.20 -3.63 -5.85
C THR A 28 19.89 -3.44 -7.33
N THR A 29 18.60 -3.48 -7.66
CA THR A 29 18.10 -3.35 -9.05
C THR A 29 17.06 -2.24 -9.20
N ILE A 30 16.80 -1.48 -8.14
CA ILE A 30 15.87 -0.34 -8.11
C ILE A 30 16.67 0.92 -7.78
N TYR A 31 16.45 1.98 -8.57
CA TYR A 31 17.12 3.26 -8.45
C TYR A 31 16.11 4.40 -8.65
N LYS A 32 16.37 5.57 -8.07
CA LYS A 32 15.67 6.82 -8.38
C LYS A 32 16.71 7.88 -8.74
N ARG A 33 16.41 8.73 -9.72
CA ARG A 33 17.27 9.86 -10.05
C ARG A 33 17.26 10.94 -8.97
N ALA A 34 18.44 11.43 -8.59
CA ALA A 34 18.59 12.69 -7.89
C ALA A 34 18.51 13.83 -8.92
N VAL A 35 17.63 14.79 -8.69
CA VAL A 35 17.36 15.92 -9.62
C VAL A 35 18.11 17.19 -9.23
N ASP A 36 18.56 17.25 -7.98
CA ASP A 36 19.42 18.26 -7.37
C ASP A 36 20.92 18.05 -7.69
N LYS A 37 21.30 16.81 -8.03
CA LYS A 37 22.68 16.44 -8.35
C LYS A 37 22.98 16.58 -9.84
N ASN A 38 24.13 17.17 -10.15
CA ASN A 38 24.62 17.33 -11.52
C ASN A 38 26.12 16.99 -11.57
N TYR A 39 26.49 16.06 -12.45
CA TYR A 39 27.87 15.58 -12.61
C TYR A 39 28.13 15.26 -14.09
N HIS A 40 29.29 15.66 -14.61
CA HIS A 40 29.66 15.39 -15.99
C HIS A 40 30.24 13.98 -16.14
N LEU A 41 29.34 12.98 -16.29
CA LEU A 41 29.67 11.57 -16.51
C LEU A 41 30.72 11.39 -17.61
N LYS A 42 31.81 10.69 -17.29
CA LYS A 42 32.99 10.50 -18.14
C LYS A 42 32.82 9.34 -19.11
N MET A 43 32.14 8.26 -18.74
CA MET A 43 31.97 7.12 -19.64
C MET A 43 30.82 7.33 -20.64
N LYS A 44 31.03 6.93 -21.90
CA LYS A 44 30.00 7.00 -22.96
C LYS A 44 28.78 6.14 -22.64
N ALA A 45 28.96 5.01 -21.93
CA ALA A 45 27.87 4.14 -21.49
C ALA A 45 26.97 4.85 -20.47
N SER A 46 27.55 5.47 -19.44
CA SER A 46 26.82 6.19 -18.40
C SER A 46 26.05 7.38 -18.96
N ARG A 47 26.66 8.19 -19.85
CA ARG A 47 25.93 9.30 -20.52
C ARG A 47 24.72 8.82 -21.32
N PHE A 48 24.83 7.68 -22.02
CA PHE A 48 23.72 7.09 -22.76
C PHE A 48 22.61 6.61 -21.82
N ILE A 49 22.96 5.82 -20.79
CA ILE A 49 22.01 5.29 -19.80
C ILE A 49 21.34 6.41 -18.99
N PHE A 50 22.07 7.45 -18.58
CA PHE A 50 21.51 8.60 -17.88
C PHE A 50 20.55 9.42 -18.78
N SER A 51 20.82 9.51 -20.08
CA SER A 51 19.88 10.09 -21.05
C SER A 51 18.60 9.24 -21.19
N GLU A 52 18.72 7.92 -21.26
CA GLU A 52 17.58 7.00 -21.28
C GLU A 52 16.73 7.13 -20.00
N ILE A 53 17.36 7.17 -18.83
CA ILE A 53 16.71 7.37 -17.53
C ILE A 53 16.00 8.73 -17.47
N ASN A 54 16.65 9.82 -17.90
CA ASN A 54 16.05 11.16 -17.90
C ASN A 54 14.81 11.25 -18.82
N GLN A 55 14.74 10.44 -19.88
CA GLN A 55 13.60 10.39 -20.80
C GLN A 55 12.47 9.47 -20.29
N LYS A 56 12.80 8.24 -19.86
CA LYS A 56 11.80 7.24 -19.42
C LYS A 56 11.32 7.43 -17.98
N PHE A 57 12.21 7.86 -17.09
CA PHE A 57 12.00 7.88 -15.63
C PHE A 57 12.50 9.20 -15.01
N PRO A 58 11.93 10.37 -15.36
CA PRO A 58 12.55 11.68 -15.05
C PRO A 58 12.76 11.94 -13.55
N ILE A 59 11.79 11.51 -12.73
CA ILE A 59 11.75 11.68 -11.26
C ILE A 59 11.38 10.40 -10.48
N MET A 60 10.84 9.38 -11.16
CA MET A 60 10.25 8.19 -10.52
C MET A 60 11.30 7.09 -10.30
N PRO A 61 11.17 6.25 -9.25
CA PRO A 61 11.96 5.04 -9.12
C PRO A 61 11.72 4.08 -10.30
N PHE A 62 12.78 3.42 -10.76
CA PHE A 62 12.76 2.50 -11.89
C PHE A 62 13.59 1.24 -11.59
N THR A 63 13.34 0.15 -12.33
CA THR A 63 14.17 -1.05 -12.28
C THR A 63 15.23 -1.03 -13.39
N ALA A 64 16.46 -1.44 -13.07
CA ALA A 64 17.55 -1.60 -14.04
C ALA A 64 17.20 -2.54 -15.21
N ARG A 65 16.20 -3.42 -15.04
CA ARG A 65 15.66 -4.30 -16.09
C ARG A 65 14.86 -3.57 -17.19
N ALA A 66 14.54 -2.29 -17.01
CA ALA A 66 13.82 -1.47 -18.00
C ALA A 66 14.75 -0.60 -18.89
N LEU A 67 16.06 -0.76 -18.70
CA LEU A 67 17.14 -0.11 -19.45
C LEU A 67 17.77 -1.07 -20.46
N GLU A 68 18.53 -0.55 -21.43
CA GLU A 68 19.14 -1.41 -22.46
C GLU A 68 20.24 -2.33 -21.87
N GLU A 69 19.95 -3.64 -21.84
CA GLU A 69 20.69 -4.66 -21.08
C GLU A 69 22.20 -4.66 -21.31
N LYS A 70 22.65 -4.48 -22.56
CA LYS A 70 24.06 -4.56 -22.96
C LYS A 70 24.95 -3.45 -22.39
N ARG A 71 24.37 -2.39 -21.79
CA ARG A 71 25.14 -1.25 -21.25
C ARG A 71 24.71 -0.79 -19.86
N ALA A 72 23.51 -1.14 -19.40
CA ALA A 72 22.95 -0.68 -18.14
C ALA A 72 23.89 -0.86 -16.93
N ARG A 73 24.37 -2.09 -16.66
CA ARG A 73 25.15 -2.40 -15.44
C ARG A 73 26.40 -1.52 -15.27
N LEU A 74 27.17 -1.30 -16.33
CA LEU A 74 28.40 -0.49 -16.27
C LEU A 74 28.09 1.01 -16.16
N GLY A 75 27.05 1.49 -16.85
CA GLY A 75 26.64 2.89 -16.79
C GLY A 75 26.03 3.30 -15.44
N LEU A 76 25.33 2.38 -14.77
CA LEU A 76 24.71 2.61 -13.46
C LEU A 76 25.76 2.84 -12.35
N VAL A 77 26.89 2.13 -12.37
CA VAL A 77 27.94 2.25 -11.34
C VAL A 77 28.51 3.67 -11.27
N GLU A 78 28.84 4.30 -12.41
CA GLU A 78 29.32 5.69 -12.43
C GLU A 78 28.24 6.68 -11.95
N CYS A 79 26.96 6.41 -12.27
CA CYS A 79 25.85 7.27 -11.87
C CYS A 79 25.53 7.18 -10.36
N VAL A 80 25.72 6.00 -9.74
CA VAL A 80 25.56 5.82 -8.28
C VAL A 80 26.76 6.41 -7.53
N ASN A 81 27.98 6.17 -8.00
CA ASN A 81 29.22 6.68 -7.36
C ASN A 81 29.37 8.21 -7.41
N HIS A 82 28.51 8.91 -8.15
CA HIS A 82 28.47 10.37 -8.25
C HIS A 82 27.09 10.95 -7.90
N ASP A 83 26.34 10.27 -7.02
CA ASP A 83 25.04 10.67 -6.45
C ASP A 83 23.90 10.96 -7.45
N LEU A 84 24.09 10.73 -8.76
CA LEU A 84 23.05 10.97 -9.77
C LEU A 84 21.87 9.99 -9.64
N LEU A 85 22.11 8.81 -9.08
CA LEU A 85 21.11 7.78 -8.81
C LEU A 85 21.17 7.34 -7.35
N GLN A 86 20.07 7.55 -6.62
CA GLN A 86 19.84 6.98 -5.30
C GLN A 86 19.51 5.48 -5.45
N PRO A 87 20.30 4.56 -4.88
CA PRO A 87 19.97 3.14 -4.82
C PRO A 87 18.87 2.85 -3.79
N TYR A 88 18.07 1.81 -4.08
CA TYR A 88 17.14 1.17 -3.14
C TYR A 88 17.64 -0.26 -2.90
N PRO A 89 18.52 -0.47 -1.90
CA PRO A 89 19.16 -1.77 -1.67
C PRO A 89 18.19 -2.83 -1.13
N VAL A 90 18.47 -4.10 -1.41
CA VAL A 90 17.69 -5.23 -0.88
C VAL A 90 18.20 -5.59 0.51
N LEU A 91 17.44 -5.19 1.53
CA LEU A 91 17.75 -5.43 2.93
C LEU A 91 17.14 -6.76 3.40
N HIS A 92 17.89 -7.52 4.18
CA HIS A 92 17.54 -8.85 4.68
C HIS A 92 17.63 -8.91 6.21
N GLU A 93 16.71 -9.63 6.85
CA GLU A 93 16.87 -10.07 8.24
C GLU A 93 17.66 -11.38 8.33
N LYS A 94 17.89 -11.88 9.55
CA LYS A 94 18.58 -13.16 9.77
C LYS A 94 17.84 -14.33 9.08
N PRO A 95 18.56 -15.33 8.54
CA PRO A 95 17.92 -16.52 7.99
C PRO A 95 17.05 -17.23 9.04
N GLY A 96 15.76 -17.38 8.74
CA GLY A 96 14.75 -17.97 9.64
C GLY A 96 13.83 -16.95 10.33
N ASP A 97 14.17 -15.66 10.34
CA ASP A 97 13.27 -14.58 10.75
C ASP A 97 12.31 -14.18 9.63
N TYR A 98 11.15 -13.64 10.01
CA TYR A 98 10.10 -13.20 9.11
C TYR A 98 9.96 -11.66 9.16
N VAL A 99 9.67 -11.06 8.01
CA VAL A 99 9.37 -9.63 7.88
C VAL A 99 7.97 -9.46 7.30
N ALA A 100 7.13 -8.70 8.00
CA ALA A 100 5.83 -8.26 7.50
C ALA A 100 5.93 -6.80 7.02
N HIS A 101 5.30 -6.51 5.88
CA HIS A 101 5.36 -5.21 5.22
C HIS A 101 3.95 -4.77 4.80
N ILE A 102 3.48 -3.64 5.32
CA ILE A 102 2.21 -3.02 4.95
C ILE A 102 2.46 -1.56 4.55
N LYS A 103 2.11 -1.23 3.31
CA LYS A 103 2.20 0.13 2.75
C LYS A 103 0.83 0.63 2.33
N PHE A 104 0.53 1.90 2.59
CA PHE A 104 -0.69 2.55 2.10
C PHE A 104 -0.54 4.07 2.01
N THR A 105 -1.36 4.71 1.18
CA THR A 105 -1.37 6.15 0.96
C THR A 105 -2.57 6.78 1.67
N VAL A 106 -2.33 7.88 2.37
CA VAL A 106 -3.33 8.65 3.13
C VAL A 106 -3.33 10.10 2.66
N LEU A 107 -4.53 10.65 2.46
CA LEU A 107 -4.78 12.07 2.22
C LEU A 107 -5.28 12.70 3.52
N LEU A 108 -4.71 13.83 3.94
CA LEU A 108 -5.15 14.57 5.13
C LEU A 108 -6.19 15.63 4.74
N MET A 109 -7.45 15.22 4.60
CA MET A 109 -8.52 16.09 4.12
C MET A 109 -9.22 16.85 5.27
N PRO A 110 -9.88 18.00 5.04
CA PRO A 110 -10.62 18.77 6.07
C PRO A 110 -11.77 18.00 6.76
N ASN A 111 -12.18 16.85 6.23
CA ASN A 111 -13.16 15.93 6.81
C ASN A 111 -12.55 14.75 7.58
N GLY A 112 -11.22 14.54 7.52
CA GLY A 112 -10.49 13.44 8.16
C GLY A 112 -9.46 12.78 7.24
N SER A 113 -8.79 11.75 7.76
CA SER A 113 -7.73 11.02 7.03
C SER A 113 -8.32 9.96 6.09
N ASP A 114 -8.15 10.14 4.78
CA ASP A 114 -8.65 9.23 3.76
C ASP A 114 -7.53 8.31 3.24
N ARG A 115 -7.54 7.05 3.68
CA ARG A 115 -6.71 5.97 3.10
C ARG A 115 -7.26 5.57 1.73
N ILE A 116 -6.48 5.81 0.68
CA ILE A 116 -6.89 5.56 -0.73
C ILE A 116 -6.35 4.24 -1.31
N THR A 117 -5.29 3.67 -0.74
CA THR A 117 -4.78 2.35 -1.14
C THR A 117 -4.87 1.38 0.03
N SER A 118 -5.22 0.13 -0.27
CA SER A 118 -5.38 -0.93 0.72
C SER A 118 -5.16 -2.29 0.10
N HIS A 119 -4.60 -3.20 0.88
CA HIS A 119 -4.41 -4.60 0.51
C HIS A 119 -5.54 -5.44 1.12
N PRO A 120 -5.89 -6.61 0.54
CA PRO A 120 -6.74 -7.59 1.21
C PRO A 120 -6.20 -7.93 2.60
N LEU A 121 -7.08 -8.08 3.60
CA LEU A 121 -6.65 -8.49 4.92
C LEU A 121 -6.24 -9.96 4.88
N GLN A 122 -5.01 -10.26 5.29
CA GLN A 122 -4.58 -11.63 5.50
C GLN A 122 -5.22 -12.17 6.78
N GLU A 123 -5.88 -13.32 6.68
CA GLU A 123 -6.36 -14.05 7.86
C GLU A 123 -5.17 -14.60 8.64
N LEU A 124 -5.12 -14.26 9.94
CA LEU A 124 -4.05 -14.64 10.85
C LEU A 124 -4.68 -15.11 12.17
N GLN A 125 -4.11 -16.14 12.77
CA GLN A 125 -4.46 -16.61 14.12
C GLN A 125 -3.34 -16.21 15.09
N PRO A 126 -3.36 -15.00 15.67
CA PRO A 126 -2.30 -14.53 16.55
C PRO A 126 -2.31 -15.29 17.88
N THR A 127 -1.16 -15.88 18.24
CA THR A 127 -0.95 -16.57 19.52
C THR A 127 -0.69 -15.62 20.69
N LYS A 128 -0.56 -14.32 20.44
CA LYS A 128 -0.33 -13.26 21.42
C LYS A 128 -1.29 -12.11 21.18
N ALA A 129 -1.89 -11.58 22.25
CA ALA A 129 -2.66 -10.35 22.21
C ALA A 129 -1.76 -9.13 22.43
N VAL A 130 -2.26 -7.94 22.07
CA VAL A 130 -1.77 -6.68 22.65
C VAL A 130 -2.44 -6.54 24.01
N ASP A 131 -1.68 -6.37 25.09
CA ASP A 131 -2.25 -6.25 26.43
C ASP A 131 -2.35 -4.83 26.99
N ASP A 132 -1.53 -3.92 26.46
CA ASP A 132 -1.45 -2.52 26.88
C ASP A 132 -2.80 -1.77 26.78
N PRO A 133 -3.31 -1.14 27.87
CA PRO A 133 -4.58 -0.42 27.87
C PRO A 133 -4.61 0.83 26.98
N GLU A 134 -3.50 1.55 26.84
CA GLU A 134 -3.41 2.77 26.04
C GLU A 134 -3.39 2.42 24.54
N ILE A 135 -2.61 1.41 24.14
CA ILE A 135 -2.62 0.90 22.76
C ILE A 135 -3.99 0.31 22.41
N LYS A 136 -4.64 -0.41 23.33
CA LYS A 136 -6.04 -0.86 23.15
C LYS A 136 -7.01 0.32 22.93
N ALA A 137 -6.84 1.41 23.67
CA ALA A 137 -7.66 2.61 23.50
C ALA A 137 -7.45 3.27 22.12
N TRP A 138 -6.19 3.39 21.65
CA TRP A 138 -5.89 3.93 20.32
C TRP A 138 -6.42 3.05 19.19
N LEU A 139 -6.28 1.72 19.28
CA LEU A 139 -6.78 0.78 18.28
C LEU A 139 -8.32 0.77 18.18
N ALA A 140 -9.03 1.18 19.23
CA ALA A 140 -10.48 1.36 19.23
C ALA A 140 -10.96 2.68 18.60
N LEU A 141 -10.05 3.63 18.29
CA LEU A 141 -10.43 4.91 17.68
C LEU A 141 -10.80 4.75 16.20
N GLY A 142 -11.94 5.33 15.82
CA GLY A 142 -12.37 5.35 14.42
C GLY A 142 -11.49 6.25 13.56
N THR A 143 -10.81 5.68 12.56
CA THR A 143 -9.88 6.37 11.65
C THR A 143 -10.53 7.48 10.79
N LYS A 144 -11.86 7.52 10.69
CA LYS A 144 -12.61 8.64 10.12
C LYS A 144 -13.59 9.20 11.14
N THR A 145 -13.52 10.51 11.36
CA THR A 145 -14.51 11.30 12.08
C THR A 145 -15.86 11.22 11.37
N LYS A 146 -16.79 10.41 11.91
CA LYS A 146 -18.20 10.42 11.48
C LYS A 146 -18.83 11.79 11.77
N LYS A 147 -18.71 12.72 10.83
CA LYS A 147 -19.35 14.05 10.87
C LYS A 147 -20.85 13.83 11.07
N LYS A 148 -21.37 14.20 12.25
CA LYS A 148 -22.77 13.94 12.65
C LYS A 148 -23.71 14.71 11.73
N GLY A 149 -24.19 14.06 10.67
CA GLY A 149 -25.16 14.62 9.73
C GLY A 149 -26.42 15.04 10.48
N GLY A 150 -26.85 16.30 10.30
CA GLY A 150 -27.93 16.95 11.06
C GLY A 150 -29.34 16.45 10.72
N GLY A 151 -29.59 15.15 10.80
CA GLY A 151 -30.88 14.52 10.52
C GLY A 151 -31.89 14.73 11.65
N LYS A 152 -32.54 15.90 11.69
CA LYS A 152 -33.57 16.27 12.69
C LYS A 152 -34.89 15.52 12.46
N LYS A 153 -34.90 14.18 12.53
CA LYS A 153 -36.12 13.37 12.47
C LYS A 153 -37.04 13.74 13.64
N LYS A 154 -38.18 14.38 13.31
CA LYS A 154 -39.21 14.77 14.28
C LYS A 154 -39.78 13.54 14.99
N LYS A 155 -40.05 13.73 16.27
CA LYS A 155 -40.86 12.87 17.14
C LYS A 155 -42.25 12.65 16.53
N ALA A 156 -42.63 11.40 16.31
CA ALA A 156 -44.00 10.97 16.03
C ALA A 156 -44.27 9.71 16.88
N LYS A 157 -45.35 9.70 17.67
CA LYS A 157 -45.68 8.64 18.64
C LYS A 157 -47.15 8.21 18.48
N LYS A 158 -47.36 7.04 17.89
CA LYS A 158 -48.62 6.27 17.78
C LYS A 158 -48.22 4.90 17.19
N GLY A 159 -48.81 3.75 17.54
CA GLY A 159 -49.80 3.39 18.57
C GLY A 159 -49.83 1.84 18.67
N GLU A 160 -50.59 1.27 19.60
CA GLU A 160 -50.60 -0.19 19.86
C GLU A 160 -51.51 -1.04 18.93
N LYS A 161 -51.33 -2.36 19.04
CA LYS A 161 -52.06 -3.51 18.42
C LYS A 161 -53.55 -3.56 18.83
N PRO A 162 -54.47 -4.32 18.16
CA PRO A 162 -54.49 -5.80 17.93
C PRO A 162 -54.36 -6.19 16.43
N GLU A 163 -54.18 -7.42 15.93
CA GLU A 163 -54.76 -8.79 16.15
C GLU A 163 -56.19 -8.97 15.60
N GLY A 164 -56.52 -10.03 14.82
CA GLY A 164 -55.73 -11.18 14.34
C GLY A 164 -56.44 -12.02 13.23
N GLU A 165 -55.92 -13.24 12.98
CA GLU A 165 -56.44 -14.36 12.13
C GLU A 165 -56.56 -14.10 10.59
N GLU A 166 -55.99 -14.84 9.60
CA GLU A 166 -55.76 -16.27 9.21
C GLU A 166 -56.74 -16.70 8.05
N VAL A 167 -56.55 -17.65 7.12
CA VAL A 167 -55.80 -18.92 7.01
C VAL A 167 -55.39 -19.23 5.53
N ALA A 168 -54.36 -20.08 5.31
CA ALA A 168 -54.03 -20.86 4.07
C ALA A 168 -53.56 -20.08 2.80
N ASP A 169 -52.90 -20.68 1.80
CA ASP A 169 -52.54 -22.11 1.54
C ASP A 169 -51.07 -22.26 1.04
N ALA A 170 -50.65 -23.44 0.57
CA ALA A 170 -49.25 -23.85 0.37
C ALA A 170 -48.72 -23.75 -1.08
N GLU A 171 -47.41 -24.02 -1.24
CA GLU A 171 -46.73 -24.16 -2.54
C GLU A 171 -47.22 -25.41 -3.32
N PRO A 172 -46.91 -25.48 -4.63
CA PRO A 172 -45.78 -26.34 -4.97
C PRO A 172 -44.73 -25.70 -5.89
N VAL A 173 -43.50 -26.17 -5.73
CA VAL A 173 -42.38 -26.00 -6.66
C VAL A 173 -42.55 -26.89 -7.90
N ASP A 174 -42.01 -26.48 -9.05
CA ASP A 174 -41.44 -27.44 -10.02
C ASP A 174 -40.38 -26.80 -10.95
N ALA A 175 -39.77 -27.64 -11.80
CA ALA A 175 -38.40 -27.57 -12.29
C ALA A 175 -38.05 -26.47 -13.30
N THR A 176 -36.78 -26.05 -13.21
CA THR A 176 -36.00 -25.55 -14.35
C THR A 176 -35.73 -26.67 -15.36
N VAL A 177 -36.23 -26.52 -16.60
CA VAL A 177 -35.61 -27.13 -17.78
C VAL A 177 -35.57 -26.09 -18.90
N ASN A 178 -34.39 -25.79 -19.41
CA ASN A 178 -34.19 -25.17 -20.72
C ASN A 178 -33.05 -25.90 -21.42
N GLY A 179 -33.32 -26.46 -22.59
CA GLY A 179 -32.41 -27.35 -23.31
C GLY A 179 -31.32 -26.64 -24.09
N ALA A 180 -30.34 -27.42 -24.56
CA ALA A 180 -29.32 -27.00 -25.52
C ALA A 180 -29.67 -27.46 -26.94
N THR A 181 -28.86 -27.04 -27.92
CA THR A 181 -28.99 -27.28 -29.38
C THR A 181 -30.14 -26.51 -30.05
N SER A 182 -29.99 -25.97 -31.27
CA SER A 182 -28.87 -26.10 -32.24
C SER A 182 -28.08 -24.80 -32.44
#